data_AF-A0A3A0FVK7-F1
#
_entry.id   AF-A0A3A0FVK7-F1
#
_cell.length_a   1.000
_cell.length_b   1.000
_cell.length_c   1.000
_cell.angle_alpha   90.00
_cell.angle_beta   90.00
_cell.angle_gamma   90.00
#
_symmetry.space_group_name_H-M   'P 1'
#
loop_
_entity.id
_entity.type
_entity.pdbx_description
1 polymer ?
#
loop_
_entity_poly.entity_id
_entity_poly.type
_entity_poly.pdbx_seq_one_letter_code
_entity_poly.pdbx_strand_id
1 'polypeptide(L)'
;MDPVLEPGTQAAVLGLLTEHVRLTSHGRPCPPSIDPMPVPAPEGWVVHQWTVRCPEPGAPVITSTLLLDVAPSHLHFVRAELPDGAVREAVLSVAQTSWALADGGASSAANAQGTTLAGYVWLGIEHIATGYDHLAFVLALLLLAASLGEVAALVTGFTLAHSLTLALAVLGVLHPQQAAVEALIGFSIALVAAENSWLLGGRPRAVPWAVALGLVALAVAALAGHGAVAAPTFLGLALFAWCHFGLLDRAQRPARLRAAVAFAFGLIHGFGFAGVLAEMELPADRLAAALFGFNVGVEIGQLAIVAAAWPLLRLLAGASAGRWHIRVAEVGSAAICGLGLYWFLVRAFG
;
A
#
# COMPACT_ATOMS: atom_id res chain seq x y z
N MET A 1 -15.81 18.61 -15.46
CA MET A 1 -16.04 18.38 -16.90
C MET A 1 -16.18 16.89 -17.00
N ASP A 2 -17.41 16.45 -17.18
CA ASP A 2 -17.85 15.05 -17.15
C ASP A 2 -17.01 14.21 -18.13
N PRO A 3 -16.24 13.19 -17.69
CA PRO A 3 -15.49 12.34 -18.58
C PRO A 3 -16.41 11.22 -19.05
N VAL A 4 -17.46 11.58 -19.79
CA VAL A 4 -17.98 10.63 -20.78
C VAL A 4 -16.83 10.48 -21.77
N LEU A 5 -16.04 9.42 -21.56
CA LEU A 5 -14.94 8.98 -22.40
C LEU A 5 -15.25 9.28 -23.87
N GLU A 6 -14.30 9.88 -24.60
CA GLU A 6 -14.49 10.12 -26.03
C GLU A 6 -14.99 8.83 -26.71
N PRO A 7 -15.81 8.90 -27.76
CA PRO A 7 -16.38 7.71 -28.39
C PRO A 7 -15.34 6.64 -28.76
N GLY A 8 -14.12 7.06 -29.11
CA GLY A 8 -12.99 6.15 -29.36
C GLY A 8 -12.47 5.43 -28.11
N THR A 9 -12.49 6.09 -26.95
CA THR A 9 -12.08 5.52 -25.68
C THR A 9 -13.11 4.52 -25.14
N GLN A 10 -14.41 4.73 -25.35
CA GLN A 10 -15.44 3.74 -25.01
C GLN A 10 -15.26 2.43 -25.80
N ALA A 11 -15.01 2.52 -27.11
CA ALA A 11 -14.75 1.36 -27.95
C ALA A 11 -13.47 0.61 -27.55
N ALA A 12 -12.43 1.34 -27.14
CA ALA A 12 -11.19 0.74 -26.64
C ALA A 12 -11.39 -0.01 -25.31
N VAL A 13 -12.12 0.58 -24.36
CA VAL A 13 -12.46 -0.07 -23.07
C VAL A 13 -13.27 -1.34 -23.32
N LEU A 14 -14.24 -1.29 -24.24
CA LEU A 14 -15.04 -2.44 -24.62
C LEU A 14 -14.19 -3.60 -25.16
N GLY A 15 -13.22 -3.30 -26.03
CA GLY A 15 -12.26 -4.28 -26.54
C GLY A 15 -11.46 -4.93 -25.40
N LEU A 16 -10.98 -4.11 -24.46
CA LEU A 16 -10.22 -4.58 -23.30
C LEU A 16 -11.04 -5.56 -22.43
N LEU A 17 -12.30 -5.19 -22.13
CA LEU A 17 -13.21 -5.98 -21.31
C LEU A 17 -13.54 -7.33 -21.95
N THR A 18 -13.90 -7.35 -23.24
CA THR A 18 -14.27 -8.59 -23.95
C THR A 18 -13.09 -9.55 -24.14
N GLU A 19 -11.88 -9.03 -24.23
CA GLU A 19 -10.67 -9.84 -24.37
C GLU A 19 -10.24 -10.49 -23.04
N HIS A 20 -10.27 -9.71 -21.95
CA HIS A 20 -9.66 -10.07 -20.66
C HIS A 20 -10.66 -10.60 -19.63
N VAL A 21 -11.96 -10.34 -19.79
CA VAL A 21 -13.02 -10.84 -18.90
C VAL A 21 -13.79 -11.94 -19.62
N ARG A 22 -13.65 -13.19 -19.14
CA ARG A 22 -14.26 -14.36 -19.77
C ARG A 22 -15.05 -15.18 -18.77
N LEU A 23 -16.21 -15.63 -19.22
CA LEU A 23 -16.99 -16.67 -18.55
C LEU A 23 -16.85 -17.98 -19.32
N THR A 24 -16.54 -19.06 -18.63
CA THR A 24 -16.48 -20.40 -19.23
C THR A 24 -17.38 -21.37 -18.47
N SER A 25 -17.94 -22.35 -19.16
CA SER A 25 -18.69 -23.48 -18.57
C SER A 25 -18.12 -24.76 -19.16
N HIS A 26 -17.73 -25.72 -18.31
CA HIS A 26 -17.07 -26.98 -18.72
C HIS A 26 -15.88 -26.78 -19.69
N GLY A 27 -15.10 -25.71 -19.49
CA GLY A 27 -13.95 -25.38 -20.33
C GLY A 27 -14.30 -24.78 -21.70
N ARG A 28 -15.59 -24.56 -22.01
CA ARG A 28 -16.04 -23.86 -23.21
C ARG A 28 -16.40 -22.41 -22.89
N PRO A 29 -16.03 -21.43 -23.73
CA PRO A 29 -16.40 -20.03 -23.53
C PRO A 29 -17.91 -19.83 -23.64
N CYS A 30 -18.47 -19.00 -22.77
CA CYS A 30 -19.85 -18.53 -22.85
C CYS A 30 -19.88 -17.22 -23.66
N PRO A 31 -20.27 -17.27 -24.95
CA PRO A 31 -20.26 -16.07 -25.79
C PRO A 31 -21.28 -15.03 -25.29
N PRO A 32 -20.99 -13.72 -25.49
CA PRO A 32 -21.97 -12.67 -25.29
C PRO A 32 -23.14 -12.85 -26.25
N SER A 33 -24.35 -12.75 -25.72
CA SER A 33 -25.59 -12.75 -26.49
C SER A 33 -26.02 -11.34 -26.94
N ILE A 34 -25.51 -10.32 -26.25
CA ILE A 34 -25.58 -8.91 -26.60
C ILE A 34 -24.18 -8.33 -26.33
N ASP A 35 -23.67 -7.53 -27.26
CA ASP A 35 -22.39 -6.84 -27.06
C ASP A 35 -22.46 -5.92 -25.83
N PRO A 36 -21.38 -5.77 -25.05
CA PRO A 36 -21.42 -4.94 -23.87
C PRO A 36 -21.78 -3.49 -24.16
N MET A 37 -22.82 -3.02 -23.47
CA MET A 37 -23.32 -1.66 -23.60
C MET A 37 -22.88 -0.83 -22.39
N PRO A 38 -22.46 0.42 -22.60
CA PRO A 38 -22.17 1.34 -21.50
C PRO A 38 -23.47 1.68 -20.75
N VAL A 39 -23.39 1.76 -19.43
CA VAL A 39 -24.49 2.12 -18.53
C VAL A 39 -24.13 3.42 -17.81
N PRO A 40 -25.09 4.33 -17.52
CA PRO A 40 -24.82 5.54 -16.75
C PRO A 40 -24.13 5.21 -15.42
N ALA A 41 -23.01 5.89 -15.15
CA ALA A 41 -22.19 5.67 -13.98
C ALA A 41 -21.82 7.01 -13.30
N PRO A 42 -21.50 7.01 -11.99
CA PRO A 42 -20.97 8.19 -11.31
C PRO A 42 -19.66 8.69 -11.94
N GLU A 43 -19.29 9.94 -11.66
CA GLU A 43 -18.03 10.53 -12.14
C GLU A 43 -16.84 9.68 -11.70
N GLY A 44 -15.95 9.33 -12.63
CA GLY A 44 -14.79 8.45 -12.40
C GLY A 44 -15.05 6.96 -12.63
N TRP A 45 -16.28 6.55 -12.94
CA TRP A 45 -16.63 5.15 -13.20
C TRP A 45 -16.96 4.88 -14.66
N VAL A 46 -16.58 3.68 -15.13
CA VAL A 46 -16.94 3.19 -16.47
C VAL A 46 -17.64 1.84 -16.30
N VAL A 47 -18.95 1.83 -16.50
CA VAL A 47 -19.77 0.63 -16.29
C VAL A 47 -20.26 0.10 -17.63
N HIS A 48 -20.05 -1.20 -17.86
CA HIS A 48 -20.58 -1.93 -19.01
C HIS A 48 -21.41 -3.11 -18.54
N GLN A 49 -22.50 -3.37 -19.24
CA GLN A 49 -23.37 -4.51 -18.97
C GLN A 49 -23.55 -5.35 -20.24
N TRP A 50 -23.46 -6.66 -20.08
CA TRP A 50 -23.77 -7.62 -21.14
C TRP A 50 -24.42 -8.88 -20.59
N THR A 51 -25.09 -9.61 -21.48
CA THR A 51 -25.67 -10.92 -21.17
C THR A 51 -24.92 -11.98 -21.94
N VAL A 52 -24.42 -13.00 -21.25
CA VAL A 52 -23.77 -14.18 -21.86
C VAL A 52 -24.71 -15.37 -21.86
N ARG A 53 -24.58 -16.26 -22.85
CA ARG A 53 -25.26 -17.56 -22.85
C ARG A 53 -24.23 -18.67 -22.89
N CYS A 54 -24.23 -19.52 -21.87
CA CYS A 54 -23.38 -20.69 -21.85
C CYS A 54 -24.00 -21.82 -22.68
N PRO A 55 -23.23 -22.47 -23.58
CA PRO A 55 -23.74 -23.54 -24.45
C PRO A 55 -24.08 -24.83 -23.69
N GLU A 56 -23.47 -25.07 -22.53
CA GLU A 56 -23.73 -26.23 -21.68
C GLU A 56 -24.01 -25.78 -20.23
N PRO A 57 -25.06 -26.33 -19.57
CA PRO A 57 -25.33 -26.07 -18.17
C PRO A 57 -24.24 -26.73 -17.30
N GLY A 58 -23.58 -25.91 -16.48
CA GLY A 58 -22.48 -26.31 -15.61
C GLY A 58 -22.06 -25.18 -14.69
N ALA A 59 -21.20 -25.47 -13.71
CA ALA A 59 -20.65 -24.47 -12.79
C ALA A 59 -19.80 -23.46 -13.58
N PRO A 60 -20.23 -22.19 -13.73
CA PRO A 60 -19.51 -21.24 -14.56
C PRO A 60 -18.24 -20.77 -13.84
N VAL A 61 -17.17 -20.54 -14.60
CA VAL A 61 -15.89 -20.04 -14.11
C VAL A 61 -15.66 -18.65 -14.70
N ILE A 62 -15.53 -17.66 -13.83
CA ILE A 62 -15.18 -16.28 -14.18
C ILE A 62 -13.66 -16.18 -14.19
N THR A 63 -13.08 -15.65 -15.27
CA THR A 63 -11.66 -15.35 -15.40
C THR A 63 -11.49 -13.88 -15.77
N SER A 64 -10.60 -13.16 -15.07
CA SER A 64 -10.25 -11.78 -15.38
C SER A 64 -8.75 -11.57 -15.31
N THR A 65 -8.16 -11.15 -16.42
CA THR A 65 -6.76 -10.72 -16.52
C THR A 65 -6.62 -9.23 -16.85
N LEU A 66 -7.71 -8.48 -16.71
CA LEU A 66 -7.78 -7.06 -17.07
C LEU A 66 -6.67 -6.26 -16.37
N LEU A 67 -5.93 -5.43 -17.10
CA LEU A 67 -4.88 -4.55 -16.56
C LEU A 67 -3.73 -5.21 -15.77
N LEU A 68 -3.72 -6.53 -15.54
CA LEU A 68 -2.67 -7.18 -14.75
C LEU A 68 -1.28 -7.07 -15.40
N ASP A 69 -1.24 -6.96 -16.73
CA ASP A 69 0.01 -6.77 -17.49
C ASP A 69 0.60 -5.36 -17.31
N VAL A 70 -0.24 -4.37 -16.96
CA VAL A 70 0.15 -2.96 -16.79
C VAL A 70 0.32 -2.62 -15.31
N ALA A 71 -0.56 -3.16 -14.46
CA ALA A 71 -0.59 -2.94 -13.02
C ALA A 71 -0.80 -4.30 -12.31
N PRO A 72 0.28 -5.05 -12.01
CA PRO A 72 0.18 -6.36 -11.35
C PRO A 72 -0.49 -6.33 -9.96
N SER A 73 -0.52 -5.16 -9.32
CA SER A 73 -1.19 -4.91 -8.05
C SER A 73 -2.68 -4.60 -8.18
N HIS A 74 -3.23 -4.55 -9.40
CA HIS A 74 -4.65 -4.29 -9.62
C HIS A 74 -5.50 -5.48 -9.14
N LEU A 75 -6.60 -5.20 -8.44
CA LEU A 75 -7.51 -6.19 -7.88
C LEU A 75 -8.83 -6.16 -8.64
N HIS A 76 -9.42 -7.33 -8.91
CA HIS A 76 -10.74 -7.44 -9.51
C HIS A 76 -11.73 -8.00 -8.50
N PHE A 77 -12.80 -7.26 -8.24
CA PHE A 77 -13.89 -7.70 -7.38
C PHE A 77 -14.99 -8.35 -8.22
N VAL A 78 -15.38 -9.56 -7.84
CA VAL A 78 -16.41 -10.32 -8.51
C VAL A 78 -17.54 -10.58 -7.52
N ARG A 79 -18.74 -10.11 -7.87
CA ARG A 79 -19.97 -10.37 -7.11
C ARG A 79 -20.97 -11.11 -8.01
N ALA A 80 -21.45 -12.25 -7.53
CA ALA A 80 -22.42 -13.08 -8.21
C ALA A 80 -23.67 -13.26 -7.34
N GLU A 81 -24.83 -12.91 -7.88
CA GLU A 81 -26.13 -13.18 -7.28
C GLU A 81 -26.73 -14.41 -7.96
N LEU A 82 -26.98 -15.46 -7.17
CA LEU A 82 -27.50 -16.73 -7.64
C LEU A 82 -29.04 -16.73 -7.70
N PRO A 83 -29.66 -17.64 -8.46
CA PRO A 83 -31.12 -17.73 -8.58
C PRO A 83 -31.86 -17.97 -7.25
N ASP A 84 -31.17 -18.51 -6.24
CA ASP A 84 -31.68 -18.73 -4.88
C ASP A 84 -31.60 -17.46 -3.99
N GLY A 85 -31.12 -16.34 -4.54
CA GLY A 85 -30.89 -15.09 -3.83
C GLY A 85 -29.59 -15.05 -3.02
N ALA A 86 -28.76 -16.11 -3.07
CA ALA A 86 -27.46 -16.10 -2.42
C ALA A 86 -26.48 -15.19 -3.17
N VAL A 87 -25.86 -14.26 -2.45
CA VAL A 87 -24.77 -13.42 -2.98
C VAL A 87 -23.43 -14.05 -2.62
N ARG A 88 -22.55 -14.19 -3.61
CA ARG A 88 -21.18 -14.69 -3.45
C ARG A 88 -20.19 -13.69 -4.00
N GLU A 89 -19.09 -13.52 -3.28
CA GLU A 89 -18.06 -12.53 -3.58
C GLU A 89 -16.69 -13.21 -3.65
N ALA A 90 -15.84 -12.73 -4.55
CA ALA A 90 -14.46 -13.18 -4.70
C ALA A 90 -13.58 -12.01 -5.18
N VAL A 91 -12.28 -12.08 -4.86
CA VAL A 91 -11.26 -11.17 -5.37
C VAL A 91 -10.34 -11.95 -6.29
N LEU A 92 -10.12 -11.44 -7.50
CA LEU A 92 -9.14 -11.97 -8.45
C LEU A 92 -7.92 -11.05 -8.48
N SER A 93 -6.75 -11.65 -8.62
CA SER A 93 -5.46 -10.95 -8.66
C SER A 93 -4.49 -11.70 -9.58
N VAL A 94 -3.26 -11.21 -9.70
CA VAL A 94 -2.18 -11.93 -10.40
C VAL A 94 -1.94 -13.35 -9.85
N ALA A 95 -2.22 -13.60 -8.57
CA ALA A 95 -2.07 -14.92 -7.95
C ALA A 95 -3.24 -15.86 -8.25
N GLN A 96 -4.45 -15.32 -8.47
CA GLN A 96 -5.66 -16.08 -8.74
C GLN A 96 -6.55 -15.32 -9.73
N THR A 97 -6.42 -15.64 -11.01
CA THR A 97 -7.13 -14.95 -12.10
C THR A 97 -8.50 -15.54 -12.42
N SER A 98 -8.84 -16.70 -11.84
CA SER A 98 -10.09 -17.42 -12.12
C SER A 98 -10.82 -17.86 -10.85
N TRP A 99 -12.16 -17.84 -10.88
CA TRP A 99 -13.03 -18.28 -9.81
C TRP A 99 -14.21 -19.10 -10.33
N ALA A 100 -14.41 -20.30 -9.77
CA ALA A 100 -15.51 -21.18 -10.12
C ALA A 100 -16.74 -20.94 -9.22
N LEU A 101 -17.89 -20.65 -9.83
CA LEU A 101 -19.20 -20.60 -9.17
C LEU A 101 -19.71 -22.04 -9.01
N ALA A 102 -19.15 -22.79 -8.06
CA ALA A 102 -19.61 -24.16 -7.78
C ALA A 102 -20.90 -24.16 -6.94
N ASP A 103 -21.89 -24.95 -7.37
CA ASP A 103 -23.11 -25.22 -6.60
C ASP A 103 -22.79 -26.01 -5.32
N GLY A 104 -23.08 -25.44 -4.16
CA GLY A 104 -23.22 -26.18 -2.89
C GLY A 104 -21.96 -26.73 -2.20
N GLY A 105 -20.75 -26.57 -2.74
CA GLY A 105 -19.51 -27.04 -2.09
C GLY A 105 -18.77 -25.91 -1.40
N ALA A 106 -18.34 -26.15 -0.15
CA ALA A 106 -17.48 -25.29 0.66
C ALA A 106 -16.62 -24.34 -0.18
N SER A 107 -16.71 -23.04 0.12
CA SER A 107 -15.70 -22.05 -0.27
C SER A 107 -14.34 -22.71 -0.07
N SER A 108 -13.64 -23.05 -1.16
CA SER A 108 -12.26 -23.54 -1.07
C SER A 108 -11.52 -22.61 -0.12
N ALA A 109 -10.69 -23.13 0.77
CA ALA A 109 -10.02 -22.33 1.80
C ALA A 109 -9.26 -21.09 1.25
N ALA A 110 -9.01 -21.02 -0.07
CA ALA A 110 -8.57 -19.84 -0.80
C ALA A 110 -9.64 -18.72 -0.95
N ASN A 111 -10.92 -19.06 -1.16
CA ASN A 111 -12.06 -18.12 -1.28
C ASN A 111 -12.61 -17.62 0.06
N ALA A 112 -12.18 -18.17 1.19
CA ALA A 112 -12.60 -17.72 2.53
C ALA A 112 -11.70 -16.60 3.10
N GLN A 113 -10.66 -16.19 2.36
CA GLN A 113 -9.69 -15.19 2.81
C GLN A 113 -10.24 -13.76 2.82
N GLY A 114 -11.37 -13.49 2.15
CA GLY A 114 -12.01 -12.17 2.13
C GLY A 114 -13.33 -12.07 2.91
N THR A 115 -13.80 -13.13 3.57
CA THR A 115 -15.14 -13.15 4.22
C THR A 115 -15.11 -13.50 5.70
N THR A 116 -13.96 -13.92 6.23
CA THR A 116 -13.78 -14.27 7.64
C THR A 116 -12.73 -13.39 8.29
N LEU A 117 -12.85 -13.16 9.61
CA LEU A 117 -11.85 -12.39 10.37
C LEU A 117 -10.42 -12.92 10.16
N ALA A 118 -10.26 -14.25 10.14
CA ALA A 118 -8.97 -14.89 9.90
C ALA A 118 -8.41 -14.59 8.50
N GLY A 119 -9.28 -14.50 7.50
CA GLY A 119 -8.91 -14.09 6.15
C GLY A 119 -8.36 -12.66 6.11
N TYR A 120 -9.04 -11.72 6.76
CA TYR A 120 -8.55 -10.34 6.85
C TYR A 120 -7.23 -10.21 7.61
N VAL A 121 -7.04 -11.01 8.67
CA VAL A 121 -5.74 -11.10 9.37
C VAL A 121 -4.64 -11.58 8.43
N TRP A 122 -4.91 -12.63 7.63
CA TRP A 122 -3.93 -13.11 6.66
C TRP A 122 -3.60 -12.05 5.61
N LEU A 123 -4.61 -11.35 5.09
CA LEU A 123 -4.43 -10.25 4.15
C LEU A 123 -3.52 -9.14 4.72
N GLY A 124 -3.68 -8.78 6.00
CA GLY A 124 -2.80 -7.82 6.66
C GLY A 124 -1.36 -8.30 6.80
N ILE A 125 -1.15 -9.60 7.08
CA ILE A 125 0.20 -10.21 7.13
C ILE A 125 0.86 -10.16 5.74
N GLU A 126 0.13 -10.57 4.71
CA GLU A 126 0.61 -10.57 3.33
C GLU A 126 0.93 -9.16 2.83
N HIS A 127 0.10 -8.17 3.18
CA HIS A 127 0.33 -6.76 2.88
C HIS A 127 1.69 -6.27 3.40
N ILE A 128 2.05 -6.63 4.64
CA ILE A 128 3.35 -6.25 5.21
C ILE A 128 4.49 -7.06 4.59
N ALA A 129 4.29 -8.34 4.32
CA ALA A 129 5.32 -9.21 3.74
C ALA A 129 5.68 -8.85 2.30
N THR A 130 4.72 -8.36 1.52
CA THR A 130 4.90 -7.97 0.11
C THR A 130 5.18 -6.48 -0.07
N GLY A 131 4.79 -5.65 0.90
CA GLY A 131 5.05 -4.22 0.91
C GLY A 131 6.52 -3.87 1.18
N TYR A 132 7.32 -3.74 0.12
CA TYR A 132 8.75 -3.39 0.24
C TYR A 132 9.00 -2.09 1.00
N ASP A 133 8.11 -1.10 0.88
CA ASP A 133 8.16 0.16 1.63
C ASP A 133 8.11 -0.10 3.15
N HIS A 134 7.21 -0.98 3.59
CA HIS A 134 7.03 -1.34 5.00
C HIS A 134 8.23 -2.13 5.53
N LEU A 135 8.75 -3.07 4.73
CA LEU A 135 9.97 -3.82 5.08
C LEU A 135 11.17 -2.89 5.23
N ALA A 136 11.36 -1.96 4.30
CA ALA A 136 12.44 -0.98 4.34
C ALA A 136 12.30 -0.04 5.56
N PHE A 137 11.09 0.41 5.87
CA PHE A 137 10.82 1.25 7.03
C PHE A 137 11.10 0.52 8.36
N VAL A 138 10.58 -0.70 8.53
CA VAL A 138 10.83 -1.51 9.74
C VAL A 138 12.32 -1.82 9.89
N LEU A 139 13.01 -2.15 8.79
CA LEU A 139 14.45 -2.36 8.82
C LEU A 139 15.22 -1.09 9.22
N ALA A 140 14.83 0.08 8.71
CA ALA A 140 15.43 1.35 9.11
C ALA A 140 15.27 1.62 10.60
N LEU A 141 14.09 1.35 11.18
CA LEU A 141 13.86 1.49 12.62
C LEU A 141 14.74 0.51 13.43
N LEU A 142 14.86 -0.74 12.99
CA LEU A 142 15.66 -1.78 13.64
C LEU A 142 17.15 -1.42 13.71
N LEU A 143 17.72 -0.79 12.68
CA LEU A 143 19.14 -0.49 12.60
C LEU A 143 19.63 0.51 13.67
N LEU A 144 18.74 1.31 14.27
CA LEU A 144 19.08 2.30 15.29
C LEU A 144 18.43 2.04 16.66
N ALA A 145 17.55 1.04 16.78
CA ALA A 145 16.87 0.79 18.03
C ALA A 145 17.79 0.15 19.09
N ALA A 146 17.64 0.59 20.34
CA ALA A 146 18.47 0.09 21.44
C ALA A 146 17.93 -1.21 22.07
N SER A 147 16.62 -1.46 21.93
CA SER A 147 15.95 -2.62 22.51
C SER A 147 14.73 -3.09 21.71
N LEU A 148 14.37 -4.36 21.85
CA LEU A 148 13.13 -4.93 21.28
C LEU A 148 11.87 -4.18 21.73
N GLY A 149 11.81 -3.78 23.00
CA GLY A 149 10.65 -3.06 23.53
C GLY A 149 10.48 -1.66 22.90
N GLU A 150 11.58 -0.99 22.57
CA GLU A 150 11.55 0.29 21.85
C GLU A 150 11.06 0.10 20.42
N VAL A 151 11.55 -0.92 19.70
CA VAL A 151 11.08 -1.24 18.34
C VAL A 151 9.59 -1.58 18.35
N ALA A 152 9.17 -2.46 19.27
CA ALA A 152 7.78 -2.86 19.38
C ALA A 152 6.87 -1.65 19.63
N ALA A 153 7.23 -0.76 20.57
CA ALA A 153 6.46 0.45 20.82
C ALA A 153 6.36 1.38 19.60
N LEU A 154 7.44 1.51 18.81
CA LEU A 154 7.44 2.29 17.57
C LEU A 154 6.53 1.67 16.51
N VAL A 155 6.64 0.35 16.31
CA VAL A 155 5.83 -0.41 15.35
C VAL A 155 4.35 -0.35 15.74
N THR A 156 4.00 -0.65 16.99
CA THR A 156 2.60 -0.58 17.44
C THR A 156 2.04 0.84 17.31
N GLY A 157 2.82 1.87 17.66
CA GLY A 157 2.41 3.26 17.49
C GLY A 157 2.14 3.61 16.02
N PHE A 158 2.98 3.11 15.11
CA PHE A 158 2.80 3.26 13.68
C PHE A 158 1.52 2.54 13.19
N THR A 159 1.26 1.31 13.62
CA THR A 159 0.06 0.56 13.26
C THR A 159 -1.21 1.25 13.75
N LEU A 160 -1.21 1.80 14.96
CA LEU A 160 -2.36 2.56 15.48
C LEU A 160 -2.66 3.79 14.63
N ALA A 161 -1.63 4.53 14.23
CA ALA A 161 -1.77 5.69 13.35
C ALA A 161 -2.24 5.32 11.94
N HIS A 162 -1.68 4.24 11.39
CA HIS A 162 -2.09 3.65 10.12
C HIS A 162 -3.57 3.24 10.15
N SER A 163 -3.98 2.52 11.20
CA SER A 163 -5.35 2.06 11.41
C SER A 163 -6.34 3.23 11.44
N LEU A 164 -5.98 4.31 12.15
CA LEU A 164 -6.81 5.50 12.28
C LEU A 164 -7.08 6.16 10.92
N THR A 165 -6.03 6.34 10.12
CA THR A 165 -6.14 7.05 8.83
C THR A 165 -6.75 6.19 7.74
N LEU A 166 -6.50 4.88 7.76
CA LEU A 166 -7.21 3.93 6.93
C LEU A 166 -8.72 3.98 7.21
N ALA A 167 -9.12 3.96 8.50
CA ALA A 167 -10.52 4.09 8.88
C ALA A 167 -11.14 5.41 8.42
N LEU A 168 -10.44 6.54 8.60
CA LEU A 168 -10.93 7.85 8.15
C LEU A 168 -11.12 7.93 6.63
N ALA A 169 -10.22 7.32 5.87
CA ALA A 169 -10.30 7.33 4.42
C ALA A 169 -11.44 6.45 3.90
N VAL A 170 -11.58 5.25 4.46
CA VAL A 170 -12.65 4.31 4.10
C VAL A 170 -14.03 4.85 4.49
N LEU A 171 -14.14 5.58 5.60
CA LEU A 171 -15.38 6.27 5.99
C LEU A 171 -15.69 7.50 5.09
N GLY A 172 -14.82 7.82 4.12
CA GLY A 172 -14.98 8.97 3.25
C GLY A 172 -14.81 10.31 3.95
N VAL A 173 -14.21 10.34 5.15
CA VAL A 173 -13.97 11.59 5.90
C VAL A 173 -12.84 12.38 5.26
N LEU A 174 -11.81 11.68 4.77
CA LEU A 174 -10.62 12.29 4.17
C LEU A 174 -10.29 11.59 2.84
N HIS A 175 -10.13 12.38 1.78
CA HIS A 175 -9.75 11.92 0.44
C HIS A 175 -8.42 12.58 0.03
N PRO A 176 -7.28 12.06 0.49
CA PRO A 176 -5.99 12.64 0.13
C PRO A 176 -5.64 12.31 -1.32
N GLN A 177 -4.87 13.21 -1.94
CA GLN A 177 -4.25 12.96 -3.24
C GLN A 177 -3.26 11.79 -3.15
N GLN A 178 -3.56 10.68 -3.83
CA GLN A 178 -2.80 9.43 -3.73
C GLN A 178 -1.32 9.60 -4.10
N ALA A 179 -1.02 10.31 -5.20
CA ALA A 179 0.36 10.55 -5.62
C ALA A 179 1.22 11.21 -4.53
N ALA A 180 0.67 12.17 -3.78
CA ALA A 180 1.43 12.79 -2.70
C ALA A 180 1.58 11.88 -1.48
N VAL A 181 0.56 11.06 -1.16
CA VAL A 181 0.67 10.07 -0.10
C VAL A 181 1.79 9.07 -0.42
N GLU A 182 1.80 8.53 -1.63
CA GLU A 182 2.80 7.55 -2.05
C GLU A 182 4.22 8.13 -2.12
N ALA A 183 4.35 9.40 -2.52
CA ALA A 183 5.62 10.14 -2.44
C ALA A 183 6.05 10.33 -0.97
N LEU A 184 5.13 10.71 -0.09
CA LEU A 184 5.43 10.91 1.33
C LEU A 184 5.83 9.62 2.05
N ILE A 185 5.32 8.47 1.61
CA ILE A 185 5.78 7.14 2.06
C ILE A 185 7.28 6.96 1.73
N GLY A 186 7.70 7.24 0.49
CA GLY A 186 9.11 7.19 0.11
C GLY A 186 9.97 8.19 0.90
N PHE A 187 9.46 9.41 1.09
CA PHE A 187 10.12 10.44 1.89
C PHE A 187 10.31 10.03 3.36
N SER A 188 9.33 9.39 4.00
CA SER A 188 9.42 8.95 5.39
C SER A 188 10.58 7.95 5.57
N ILE A 189 10.72 7.00 4.65
CA ILE A 189 11.79 6.00 4.62
C ILE A 189 13.14 6.68 4.44
N ALA A 190 13.25 7.60 3.46
CA ALA A 190 14.46 8.36 3.22
C ALA A 190 14.87 9.21 4.43
N LEU A 191 13.91 9.86 5.09
CA LEU A 191 14.18 10.71 6.25
C LEU A 191 14.64 9.90 7.46
N VAL A 192 13.99 8.79 7.78
CA VAL A 192 14.41 7.92 8.90
C VAL A 192 15.79 7.33 8.64
N ALA A 193 16.08 6.94 7.40
CA ALA A 193 17.40 6.43 7.02
C ALA A 193 18.49 7.53 7.04
N ALA A 194 18.16 8.76 6.65
CA ALA A 194 19.03 9.92 6.78
C ALA A 194 19.27 10.28 8.25
N GLU A 195 18.24 10.17 9.10
CA GLU A 195 18.34 10.35 10.55
C GLU A 195 19.31 9.34 11.18
N ASN A 196 19.19 8.06 10.83
CA ASN A 196 20.11 7.02 11.29
C ASN A 196 21.56 7.37 10.91
N SER A 197 21.78 7.72 9.64
CA SER A 197 23.11 8.07 9.13
C SER A 197 23.66 9.32 9.82
N TRP A 198 22.81 10.30 10.11
CA TRP A 198 23.19 11.52 10.81
C TRP A 198 23.57 11.26 12.27
N LEU A 199 22.83 10.40 12.98
CA LEU A 199 23.13 10.03 14.37
C LEU A 199 24.40 9.18 14.48
N LEU A 200 24.60 8.21 13.57
CA LEU A 200 25.78 7.35 13.54
C LEU A 200 27.04 8.13 13.12
N GLY A 201 26.92 9.03 12.15
CA GLY A 201 28.01 9.84 11.60
C GLY A 201 28.45 11.05 12.45
N GLY A 202 28.00 11.16 13.70
CA GLY A 202 28.42 12.27 14.59
C GLY A 202 27.73 13.61 14.32
N ARG A 203 26.49 13.58 13.81
CA ARG A 203 25.63 14.75 13.56
C ARG A 203 26.23 15.81 12.62
N PRO A 204 26.70 15.42 11.42
CA PRO A 204 27.24 16.38 10.47
C PRO A 204 26.18 17.42 10.08
N ARG A 205 26.55 18.71 10.11
CA ARG A 205 25.66 19.81 9.66
C ARG A 205 25.27 19.70 8.19
N ALA A 206 26.03 18.94 7.39
CA ALA A 206 25.77 18.77 5.96
C ALA A 206 24.44 18.04 5.67
N VAL A 207 24.02 17.08 6.51
CA VAL A 207 22.83 16.25 6.22
C VAL A 207 21.54 17.08 6.27
N PRO A 208 21.24 17.86 7.32
CA PRO A 208 20.04 18.70 7.34
C PRO A 208 19.99 19.71 6.18
N TRP A 209 21.14 20.29 5.82
CA TRP A 209 21.25 21.19 4.68
C TRP A 209 21.01 20.48 3.34
N ALA A 210 21.60 19.30 3.13
CA ALA A 210 21.41 18.53 1.91
C ALA A 210 19.94 18.13 1.71
N VAL A 211 19.26 17.69 2.78
CA VAL A 211 17.83 17.36 2.74
C VAL A 211 16.99 18.60 2.43
N ALA A 212 17.20 19.71 3.14
CA ALA A 212 16.43 20.94 2.92
C ALA A 212 16.65 21.53 1.52
N LEU A 213 17.90 21.62 1.05
CA LEU A 213 18.22 22.14 -0.28
C LEU A 213 17.71 21.21 -1.40
N GLY A 214 17.80 19.90 -1.21
CA GLY A 214 17.23 18.92 -2.14
C GLY A 214 15.71 19.12 -2.30
N LEU A 215 14.98 19.25 -1.19
CA LEU A 215 13.54 19.50 -1.21
C LEU A 215 13.17 20.86 -1.83
N VAL A 216 13.96 21.91 -1.57
CA VAL A 216 13.77 23.22 -2.24
C VAL A 216 14.00 23.11 -3.75
N ALA A 217 15.01 22.34 -4.20
CA ALA A 217 15.23 22.10 -5.62
C ALA A 217 14.05 21.36 -6.28
N LEU A 218 13.48 20.36 -5.59
CA LEU A 218 12.26 19.69 -6.06
C LEU A 218 11.05 20.63 -6.10
N ALA A 219 10.93 21.55 -5.14
CA ALA A 219 9.90 22.59 -5.17
C ALA A 219 10.03 23.50 -6.40
N VAL A 220 11.25 23.87 -6.79
CA VAL A 220 11.51 24.66 -8.00
C VAL A 220 11.13 23.86 -9.26
N ALA A 221 11.48 22.58 -9.32
CA ALA A 221 11.08 21.71 -10.42
C ALA A 221 9.55 21.61 -10.54
N ALA A 222 8.84 21.47 -9.41
CA ALA A 222 7.38 21.47 -9.38
C ALA A 222 6.76 22.80 -9.84
N LEU A 223 7.35 23.95 -9.46
CA LEU A 223 6.92 25.26 -9.96
C LEU A 223 7.15 25.43 -11.46
N ALA A 224 8.14 24.74 -12.02
CA ALA A 224 8.39 24.69 -13.47
C ALA A 224 7.43 23.75 -14.22
N GLY A 225 6.46 23.14 -13.53
CA GLY A 225 5.46 22.26 -14.13
C GLY A 225 5.89 20.80 -14.25
N HIS A 226 6.96 20.39 -13.54
CA HIS A 226 7.40 18.99 -13.51
C HIS A 226 6.80 18.25 -12.30
N GLY A 227 6.19 17.09 -12.57
CA GLY A 227 5.75 16.14 -11.54
C GLY A 227 4.30 16.28 -11.08
N ALA A 228 3.86 15.31 -10.28
CA ALA A 228 2.50 15.16 -9.79
C ALA A 228 2.26 15.83 -8.42
N VAL A 229 3.33 16.17 -7.69
CA VAL A 229 3.24 16.74 -6.34
C VAL A 229 3.43 18.26 -6.38
N ALA A 230 2.56 18.98 -5.69
CA ALA A 230 2.57 20.44 -5.68
C ALA A 230 3.81 21.02 -4.96
N ALA A 231 4.35 22.12 -5.48
CA ALA A 231 5.50 22.83 -4.89
C ALA A 231 5.37 23.16 -3.39
N PRO A 232 4.18 23.59 -2.87
CA PRO A 232 4.01 23.83 -1.44
C PRO A 232 4.28 22.61 -0.56
N THR A 233 4.02 21.38 -1.06
CA THR A 233 4.32 20.14 -0.34
C THR A 233 5.82 20.01 -0.10
N PHE A 234 6.64 20.20 -1.13
CA PHE A 234 8.10 20.14 -0.99
C PHE A 234 8.66 21.22 -0.06
N LEU A 235 8.12 22.44 -0.11
CA LEU A 235 8.50 23.51 0.83
C LEU A 235 8.12 23.17 2.27
N GLY A 236 6.93 22.61 2.47
CA GLY A 236 6.49 22.11 3.79
C GLY A 236 7.40 21.00 4.31
N LEU A 237 7.81 20.06 3.46
CA LEU A 237 8.76 19.00 3.80
C LEU A 237 10.15 19.55 4.11
N ALA A 238 10.62 20.56 3.38
CA ALA A 238 11.91 21.20 3.65
C ALA A 238 11.92 21.87 5.03
N LEU A 239 10.85 22.62 5.35
CA LEU A 239 10.66 23.22 6.66
C LEU A 239 10.57 22.15 7.76
N PHE A 240 9.78 21.11 7.54
CA PHE A 240 9.63 19.99 8.47
C PHE A 240 10.98 19.31 8.75
N ALA A 241 11.73 18.91 7.72
CA ALA A 241 13.02 18.25 7.86
C ALA A 241 14.02 19.14 8.60
N TRP A 242 14.07 20.44 8.26
CA TRP A 242 14.93 21.41 8.93
C TRP A 242 14.62 21.51 10.44
N CYS A 243 13.33 21.68 10.77
CA CYS A 243 12.86 21.74 12.15
C CYS A 243 13.10 20.42 12.89
N HIS A 244 12.87 19.27 12.24
CA HIS A 244 13.08 17.94 12.79
C HIS A 244 14.53 17.72 13.23
N PHE A 245 15.49 17.91 12.32
CA PHE A 245 16.91 17.77 12.66
C PHE A 245 17.35 18.80 13.71
N GLY A 246 16.84 20.04 13.63
CA GLY A 246 17.13 21.06 14.64
C GLY A 246 16.56 20.74 16.02
N LEU A 247 15.40 20.08 16.10
CA LEU A 247 14.80 19.64 17.35
C LEU A 247 15.52 18.39 17.88
N LEU A 248 15.86 17.45 17.00
CA LEU A 248 16.57 16.23 17.35
C LEU A 248 17.97 16.52 17.91
N ASP A 249 18.65 17.56 17.40
CA ASP A 249 19.94 17.98 17.94
C ASP A 249 19.85 18.51 19.38
N ARG A 250 18.77 19.26 19.68
CA ARG A 250 18.52 19.87 20.99
C ARG A 250 17.77 18.96 21.97
N ALA A 251 17.17 17.88 21.48
CA ALA A 251 16.31 17.02 22.28
C ALA A 251 17.12 16.26 23.34
N GLN A 252 16.76 16.48 24.61
CA GLN A 252 17.31 15.70 25.72
C GLN A 252 16.85 14.23 25.70
N ARG A 253 15.69 13.94 25.08
CA ARG A 253 15.10 12.59 24.94
C ARG A 253 14.73 12.30 23.49
N PRO A 254 15.70 11.95 22.62
CA PRO A 254 15.47 11.74 21.19
C PRO A 254 14.43 10.64 20.90
N ALA A 255 14.35 9.59 21.73
CA ALA A 255 13.40 8.49 21.53
C ALA A 255 11.92 8.93 21.44
N ARG A 256 11.49 9.93 22.24
CA ARG A 256 10.11 10.41 22.22
C ARG A 256 9.78 11.17 20.93
N LEU A 257 10.73 11.98 20.46
CA LEU A 257 10.58 12.71 19.19
C LEU A 257 10.49 11.72 18.04
N ARG A 258 11.36 10.71 18.01
CA ARG A 258 11.34 9.64 17.01
C ARG A 258 10.01 8.88 17.02
N ALA A 259 9.49 8.55 18.20
CA ALA A 259 8.18 7.92 18.33
C ALA A 259 7.03 8.80 17.81
N ALA A 260 7.05 10.09 18.11
CA ALA A 260 6.05 11.03 17.58
C ALA A 260 6.12 11.15 16.05
N VAL A 261 7.33 11.17 15.48
CA VAL A 261 7.54 11.23 14.03
C VAL A 261 7.13 9.92 13.35
N ALA A 262 7.47 8.77 13.93
CA ALA A 262 7.02 7.47 13.44
C ALA A 262 5.48 7.35 13.46
N PHE A 263 4.83 7.83 14.54
CA PHE A 263 3.38 7.91 14.61
C PHE A 263 2.81 8.82 13.51
N ALA A 264 3.38 10.01 13.30
CA ALA A 264 2.96 10.93 12.24
C ALA A 264 3.12 10.33 10.83
N PHE A 265 4.19 9.57 10.58
CA PHE A 265 4.36 8.84 9.33
C PHE A 265 3.39 7.68 9.18
N GLY A 266 3.03 6.99 10.27
CA GLY A 266 1.95 6.00 10.28
C GLY A 266 0.62 6.58 9.82
N LEU A 267 0.29 7.82 10.23
CA LEU A 267 -0.90 8.52 9.74
C LEU A 267 -0.88 8.70 8.21
N ILE A 268 0.29 8.98 7.63
CA ILE A 268 0.40 9.16 6.19
C ILE A 268 0.31 7.81 5.47
N HIS A 269 1.00 6.78 5.98
CA HIS A 269 1.00 5.44 5.37
C HIS A 269 -0.40 4.80 5.32
N GLY A 270 -1.27 5.06 6.30
CA GLY A 270 -2.64 4.51 6.30
C GLY A 270 -3.47 4.94 5.09
N PHE A 271 -3.18 6.10 4.52
CA PHE A 271 -3.84 6.55 3.29
C PHE A 271 -3.37 5.82 2.03
N GLY A 272 -2.16 5.24 2.03
CA GLY A 272 -1.60 4.57 0.85
C GLY A 272 -2.37 3.30 0.46
N PHE A 273 -3.07 2.68 1.42
CA PHE A 273 -3.89 1.49 1.20
C PHE A 273 -5.39 1.80 1.11
N ALA A 274 -5.78 3.05 1.36
CA ALA A 274 -7.19 3.44 1.42
C ALA A 274 -7.92 3.29 0.08
N GLY A 275 -7.25 3.55 -1.05
CA GLY A 275 -7.83 3.37 -2.38
C GLY A 275 -8.33 1.94 -2.62
N VAL A 276 -7.53 0.95 -2.20
CA VAL A 276 -7.86 -0.48 -2.34
C VAL A 276 -9.10 -0.87 -1.55
N LEU A 277 -9.30 -0.32 -0.35
CA LEU A 277 -10.47 -0.62 0.49
C LEU A 277 -11.72 0.18 0.09
N ALA A 278 -11.56 1.42 -0.38
CA ALA A 278 -12.66 2.24 -0.87
C ALA A 278 -13.32 1.61 -2.13
N GLU A 279 -12.53 0.92 -2.95
CA GLU A 279 -13.01 0.21 -4.14
C GLU A 279 -13.78 -1.10 -3.82
N MET A 280 -13.68 -1.64 -2.59
CA MET A 280 -14.34 -2.92 -2.25
C MET A 280 -15.85 -2.80 -1.96
N GLU A 281 -16.41 -1.58 -1.87
CA GLU A 281 -17.83 -1.30 -1.53
C GLU A 281 -18.43 -2.24 -0.47
N LEU A 282 -17.65 -2.59 0.57
CA LEU A 282 -18.08 -3.55 1.57
C LEU A 282 -19.28 -3.00 2.34
N PRO A 283 -20.32 -3.81 2.60
CA PRO A 283 -21.42 -3.38 3.45
C PRO A 283 -20.87 -3.05 4.85
N ALA A 284 -21.39 -1.96 5.44
CA ALA A 284 -20.79 -1.28 6.60
C ALA A 284 -20.61 -2.18 7.83
N ASP A 285 -21.40 -3.25 7.94
CA ASP A 285 -21.32 -4.27 8.99
C ASP A 285 -20.05 -5.13 8.88
N ARG A 286 -19.58 -5.42 7.66
CA ARG A 286 -18.36 -6.20 7.42
C ARG A 286 -17.09 -5.35 7.44
N LEU A 287 -17.23 -4.06 7.16
CA LEU A 287 -16.11 -3.13 7.08
C LEU A 287 -15.33 -3.04 8.39
N ALA A 288 -16.03 -2.98 9.52
CA ALA A 288 -15.37 -2.92 10.84
C ALA A 288 -14.54 -4.18 11.12
N ALA A 289 -15.07 -5.36 10.78
CA ALA A 289 -14.35 -6.63 10.93
C ALA A 289 -13.16 -6.74 9.96
N ALA A 290 -13.31 -6.22 8.74
CA ALA A 290 -12.25 -6.16 7.75
C ALA A 290 -11.09 -5.26 8.20
N LEU A 291 -11.40 -4.02 8.61
CA LEU A 291 -10.42 -3.06 9.12
C LEU A 291 -9.73 -3.59 10.37
N PHE A 292 -10.47 -4.15 11.31
CA PHE A 292 -9.90 -4.71 12.53
C PHE A 292 -8.99 -5.91 12.22
N GLY A 293 -9.48 -6.89 11.44
CA GLY A 293 -8.71 -8.07 11.07
C GLY A 293 -7.44 -7.72 10.30
N PHE A 294 -7.55 -6.84 9.31
CA PHE A 294 -6.41 -6.34 8.54
C PHE A 294 -5.34 -5.70 9.43
N ASN A 295 -5.72 -4.77 10.33
CA ASN A 295 -4.76 -4.10 11.21
C ASN A 295 -4.12 -5.04 12.23
N VAL A 296 -4.86 -6.04 12.73
CA VAL A 296 -4.30 -7.11 13.56
C VAL A 296 -3.27 -7.92 12.76
N GLY A 297 -3.58 -8.24 11.50
CA GLY A 297 -2.65 -8.89 10.58
C GLY A 297 -1.37 -8.10 10.36
N VAL A 298 -1.50 -6.79 10.13
CA VAL A 298 -0.38 -5.86 9.98
C VAL A 298 0.54 -5.89 11.22
N GLU A 299 -0.03 -5.73 12.42
CA GLU A 299 0.74 -5.75 13.67
C GLU A 299 1.48 -7.08 13.85
N ILE A 300 0.78 -8.21 13.62
CA ILE A 300 1.37 -9.56 13.70
C ILE A 300 2.54 -9.68 12.72
N GLY A 301 2.34 -9.28 11.46
CA GLY A 301 3.36 -9.34 10.42
C GLY A 301 4.61 -8.53 10.79
N GLN A 302 4.43 -7.28 11.23
CA GLN A 302 5.55 -6.41 11.62
C GLN A 302 6.29 -6.94 12.85
N LEU A 303 5.58 -7.36 13.89
CA LEU A 303 6.21 -7.93 15.09
C LEU A 303 6.94 -9.24 14.78
N ALA A 304 6.43 -10.07 13.87
CA ALA A 304 7.11 -11.28 13.41
C ALA A 304 8.42 -10.96 12.70
N ILE A 305 8.43 -9.96 11.80
CA ILE A 305 9.63 -9.48 11.13
C ILE A 305 10.65 -8.96 12.15
N VAL A 306 10.21 -8.15 13.12
CA VAL A 306 11.07 -7.63 14.19
C VAL A 306 11.66 -8.76 15.02
N ALA A 307 10.84 -9.74 15.42
CA ALA A 307 11.27 -10.88 16.22
C ALA A 307 12.28 -11.78 15.48
N ALA A 308 12.19 -11.88 14.14
CA ALA A 308 13.13 -12.64 13.33
C ALA A 308 14.42 -11.84 13.02
N ALA A 309 14.29 -10.57 12.63
CA ALA A 309 15.41 -9.74 12.22
C ALA A 309 16.30 -9.31 13.40
N TRP A 310 15.72 -9.03 14.56
CA TRP A 310 16.46 -8.59 15.74
C TRP A 310 17.56 -9.55 16.21
N PRO A 311 17.29 -10.85 16.48
CA PRO A 311 18.33 -11.78 16.91
C PRO A 311 19.40 -11.98 15.83
N LEU A 312 19.02 -11.99 14.54
CA LEU A 312 19.96 -12.08 13.43
C LEU A 312 20.95 -10.91 13.45
N LEU A 313 20.45 -9.67 13.54
CA LEU A 313 21.29 -8.48 13.64
C LEU A 313 22.21 -8.51 14.88
N ARG A 314 21.72 -9.00 16.02
CA ARG A 314 22.49 -9.12 17.26
C ARG A 314 23.55 -10.22 17.21
N LEU A 315 23.26 -11.36 16.57
CA LEU A 315 24.23 -12.44 16.35
C LEU A 315 25.35 -11.98 15.43
N LEU A 316 25.01 -11.30 14.33
CA LEU A 316 25.99 -10.72 13.40
C LEU A 316 26.84 -9.62 14.09
N ALA A 317 26.23 -8.83 14.97
CA ALA A 317 26.93 -7.84 15.77
C ALA A 317 27.86 -8.47 16.83
N GLY A 318 27.43 -9.54 17.49
CA GLY A 318 28.17 -10.23 18.56
C GLY A 318 29.30 -11.12 18.06
N ALA A 319 29.17 -11.71 16.87
CA ALA A 319 30.22 -12.50 16.22
C ALA A 319 31.40 -11.64 15.72
N SER A 320 31.20 -10.33 15.65
CA SER A 320 32.16 -9.38 15.09
C SER A 320 32.78 -8.55 16.22
N ALA A 321 34.03 -8.80 16.58
CA ALA A 321 34.74 -7.96 17.55
C ALA A 321 34.92 -6.52 17.00
N GLY A 322 34.04 -5.58 17.38
CA GLY A 322 34.23 -4.14 17.16
C GLY A 322 33.13 -3.39 16.38
N ARG A 323 33.52 -2.28 15.74
CA ARG A 323 32.69 -1.27 15.02
C ARG A 323 31.87 -1.81 13.83
N TRP A 324 31.85 -3.13 13.61
CA TRP A 324 31.13 -3.77 12.50
C TRP A 324 29.64 -3.46 12.52
N HIS A 325 28.99 -3.53 13.68
CA HIS A 325 27.57 -3.22 13.82
C HIS A 325 27.24 -1.77 13.41
N ILE A 326 28.13 -0.81 13.70
CA ILE A 326 28.00 0.59 13.27
C ILE A 326 28.09 0.66 11.74
N ARG A 327 29.07 0.01 11.13
CA ARG A 327 29.22 -0.02 9.66
C ARG A 327 28.02 -0.66 8.96
N VAL A 328 27.49 -1.75 9.48
CA VAL A 328 26.28 -2.40 8.94
C VAL A 328 25.09 -1.45 9.04
N ALA A 329 24.92 -0.77 10.17
CA ALA A 329 23.86 0.22 10.34
C ALA A 329 24.04 1.44 9.43
N GLU A 330 25.27 1.93 9.22
CA GLU A 330 25.58 3.02 8.30
C GLU A 330 25.31 2.63 6.84
N VAL A 331 25.86 1.51 6.38
CA VAL A 331 25.69 1.04 4.99
C VAL A 331 24.24 0.66 4.72
N GLY A 332 23.59 -0.02 5.66
CA GLY A 332 22.17 -0.36 5.57
C GLY A 332 21.29 0.88 5.52
N SER A 333 21.56 1.87 6.36
CA SER A 333 20.82 3.14 6.34
C SER A 333 21.08 3.92 5.06
N ALA A 334 22.31 3.94 4.53
CA ALA A 334 22.60 4.59 3.25
C ALA A 334 21.86 3.92 2.08
N ALA A 335 21.80 2.58 2.05
CA ALA A 335 21.07 1.83 1.04
C ALA A 335 19.55 2.08 1.12
N ILE A 336 18.97 2.04 2.33
CA ILE A 336 17.55 2.34 2.54
C ILE A 336 17.24 3.80 2.19
N CYS A 337 18.15 4.74 2.50
CA CYS A 337 17.99 6.14 2.11
C CYS A 337 17.92 6.28 0.59
N GLY A 338 18.81 5.61 -0.15
CA GLY A 338 18.78 5.58 -1.61
C GLY A 338 17.48 4.99 -2.18
N LEU A 339 16.98 3.91 -1.57
CA LEU A 339 15.72 3.28 -1.97
C LEU A 339 14.51 4.19 -1.70
N GLY A 340 14.46 4.81 -0.52
CA GLY A 340 13.43 5.78 -0.16
C GLY A 340 13.45 7.01 -1.05
N LEU A 341 14.64 7.53 -1.39
CA LEU A 341 14.82 8.62 -2.36
C LEU A 341 14.32 8.24 -3.75
N TYR A 342 14.65 7.03 -4.21
CA TYR A 342 14.17 6.50 -5.49
C TYR A 342 12.64 6.46 -5.53
N TRP A 343 12.00 5.85 -4.53
CA TRP A 343 10.54 5.79 -4.46
C TRP A 343 9.91 7.18 -4.33
N PHE A 344 10.49 8.06 -3.52
CA PHE A 344 10.01 9.43 -3.38
C PHE A 344 10.02 10.17 -4.72
N LEU A 345 11.13 10.11 -5.46
CA LEU A 345 11.29 10.84 -6.71
C LEU A 345 10.39 10.27 -7.83
N VAL A 346 10.38 8.95 -8.02
CA VAL A 346 9.55 8.30 -9.04
C VAL A 346 8.07 8.60 -8.79
N ARG A 347 7.59 8.49 -7.55
CA ARG A 347 6.17 8.73 -7.25
C ARG A 347 5.80 10.21 -7.28
N ALA A 348 6.76 11.10 -7.01
CA ALA A 348 6.54 12.53 -7.08
C ALA A 348 6.56 13.10 -8.50
N PHE A 349 7.32 12.49 -9.43
CA PHE A 349 7.55 13.04 -10.77
C PHE A 349 7.06 12.18 -11.94
N GLY A 350 6.67 10.92 -11.70
CA GLY A 350 6.31 9.94 -12.73
C GLY A 350 7.53 9.30 -13.37
#